data_AF-A0A2G5B774-F1
#
_entry.id   AF-A0A2G5B774-F1
#
_cell.length_a   1.000
_cell.length_b   1.000
_cell.length_c   1.000
_cell.angle_alpha   90.00
_cell.angle_beta   90.00
_cell.angle_gamma   90.00
#
_symmetry.space_group_name_H-M   'P 1'
#
loop_
_entity.id
_entity.type
_entity.pdbx_description
1 polymer ?
#
loop_
_entity_poly.entity_id
_entity_poly.type
_entity_poly.pdbx_seq_one_letter_code
_entity_poly.pdbx_strand_id
1 'polypeptide(L)'
;MSGDTDVPYKHRHSEPLRLDDKAAAVARAQTNKHGDDLDLGMDLDSDPGEVPGPQPMDSDANADDYYSELVRSKAQAKAEKDARKEAQWRQVVEANVAEEAPTEADAKRSVNYQILKNKGMVPRRTKEQRNPRVKRRKRYEKAQKKLNSSVTQVRALEGNYGGEATGIKSGLARSTRFA
;
A
#
# COMPACT_ATOMS: atom_id res chain seq x y z
N MET A 1 -4.29 45.29 9.56
CA MET A 1 -4.76 45.01 8.19
C MET A 1 -4.40 43.57 7.88
N SER A 2 -5.30 42.64 8.24
CA SER A 2 -5.11 41.20 8.04
C SER A 2 -5.46 40.88 6.59
N GLY A 3 -4.50 40.35 5.84
CA GLY A 3 -4.73 39.88 4.47
C GLY A 3 -5.65 38.66 4.47
N ASP A 4 -6.39 38.56 3.37
CA ASP A 4 -7.33 37.50 3.04
C ASP A 4 -6.70 36.11 3.18
N THR A 5 -7.40 35.21 3.87
CA THR A 5 -6.98 33.81 4.03
C THR A 5 -7.55 32.99 2.87
N ASP A 6 -6.67 32.57 1.96
CA ASP A 6 -7.05 31.77 0.79
C ASP A 6 -7.85 30.52 1.15
N VAL A 7 -9.00 30.36 0.49
CA VAL A 7 -9.89 29.20 0.62
C VAL A 7 -9.36 28.05 -0.26
N PRO A 8 -9.22 26.81 0.26
CA PRO A 8 -8.69 25.70 -0.52
C PRO A 8 -9.59 25.36 -1.72
N TYR A 9 -8.95 25.13 -2.88
CA TYR A 9 -9.64 24.78 -4.13
C TYR A 9 -10.35 23.42 -4.04
N LYS A 10 -11.56 23.33 -4.61
CA LYS A 10 -12.25 22.05 -4.82
C LYS A 10 -11.52 21.23 -5.89
N HIS A 11 -10.80 20.20 -5.47
CA HIS A 11 -10.17 19.23 -6.37
C HIS A 11 -11.22 18.52 -7.23
N ARG A 12 -11.12 18.65 -8.56
CA ARG A 12 -11.81 17.78 -9.52
C ARG A 12 -10.91 16.58 -9.81
N HIS A 13 -11.21 15.47 -9.14
CA HIS A 13 -10.82 14.08 -9.44
C HIS A 13 -9.33 13.71 -9.64
N SER A 14 -8.94 12.70 -8.86
CA SER A 14 -7.90 11.67 -9.05
C SER A 14 -6.49 11.87 -8.45
N GLU A 15 -6.28 11.10 -7.36
CA GLU A 15 -5.03 10.45 -6.89
C GLU A 15 -4.00 11.32 -6.14
N PRO A 16 -3.59 10.89 -4.92
CA PRO A 16 -2.77 9.68 -4.80
C PRO A 16 -3.16 8.76 -3.62
N LEU A 17 -3.79 7.62 -3.91
CA LEU A 17 -3.92 6.48 -2.99
C LEU A 17 -3.51 5.14 -3.65
N ARG A 18 -3.33 5.09 -4.98
CA ARG A 18 -3.00 3.86 -5.73
C ARG A 18 -1.67 3.17 -5.43
N LEU A 19 -0.73 3.79 -4.70
CA LEU A 19 0.58 3.15 -4.49
C LEU A 19 0.56 2.14 -3.35
N ASP A 20 -0.24 2.38 -2.30
CA ASP A 20 -0.24 1.54 -1.11
C ASP A 20 -1.10 0.28 -1.33
N ASP A 21 -2.19 0.40 -2.10
CA ASP A 21 -3.12 -0.71 -2.40
C ASP A 21 -2.50 -1.77 -3.31
N LYS A 22 -1.65 -1.36 -4.26
CA LYS A 22 -0.99 -2.30 -5.19
C LYS A 22 0.11 -3.11 -4.49
N ALA A 23 0.80 -2.52 -3.51
CA ALA A 23 1.81 -3.23 -2.73
C ALA A 23 1.16 -4.27 -1.79
N ALA A 24 0.00 -3.93 -1.21
CA ALA A 24 -0.78 -4.85 -0.36
C ALA A 24 -1.37 -6.02 -1.16
N ALA A 25 -1.83 -5.79 -2.40
CA ALA A 25 -2.37 -6.83 -3.26
C ALA A 25 -1.32 -7.88 -3.70
N VAL A 26 -0.09 -7.44 -3.99
CA VAL A 26 1.01 -8.36 -4.38
C VAL A 26 1.51 -9.19 -3.19
N ALA A 27 1.46 -8.64 -1.97
CA ALA A 27 1.81 -9.38 -0.76
C ALA A 27 0.80 -10.49 -0.43
N ARG A 28 -0.51 -10.24 -0.62
CA ARG A 28 -1.58 -11.24 -0.45
C ARG A 28 -1.50 -12.38 -1.47
N ALA A 29 -1.02 -12.12 -2.68
CA ALA A 29 -0.91 -13.12 -3.73
C ALA A 29 0.23 -14.15 -3.50
N GLN A 30 1.20 -13.88 -2.62
CA GLN A 30 2.35 -14.77 -2.40
C GLN A 30 2.13 -15.82 -1.30
N THR A 31 1.15 -15.64 -0.41
CA THR A 31 0.93 -16.54 0.74
C THR A 31 0.02 -17.73 0.44
N ASN A 32 -0.69 -17.71 -0.69
CA ASN A 32 -1.69 -18.73 -1.01
C ASN A 32 -1.19 -19.64 -2.12
N LYS A 33 -0.27 -20.54 -1.76
CA LYS A 33 0.06 -21.73 -2.55
C LYS A 33 -0.16 -22.95 -1.66
N HIS A 34 -1.42 -23.30 -1.39
CA HIS A 34 -1.92 -24.66 -1.17
C HIS A 34 -3.42 -24.59 -0.82
N GLY A 35 -4.25 -25.31 -1.58
CA GLY A 35 -5.51 -25.91 -1.12
C GLY A 35 -6.74 -25.02 -0.99
N ASP A 36 -7.45 -24.87 -2.11
CA ASP A 36 -8.90 -25.12 -2.26
C ASP A 36 -9.88 -24.71 -1.13
N ASP A 37 -10.42 -23.50 -1.25
CA ASP A 37 -11.83 -23.18 -1.07
C ASP A 37 -12.18 -21.91 -1.85
N LEU A 38 -13.01 -22.08 -2.89
CA LEU A 38 -13.57 -20.99 -3.68
C LEU A 38 -14.63 -20.25 -2.86
N ASP A 39 -14.22 -19.40 -1.91
CA ASP A 39 -15.09 -18.33 -1.42
C ASP A 39 -14.91 -17.12 -2.35
N LEU A 40 -15.58 -17.20 -3.50
CA LEU A 40 -15.73 -16.10 -4.44
C LEU A 40 -16.38 -14.94 -3.68
N GLY A 41 -15.60 -13.86 -3.51
CA GLY A 41 -16.04 -12.59 -2.99
C GLY A 41 -17.42 -12.20 -3.51
N MET A 42 -18.42 -12.38 -2.66
CA MET A 42 -19.69 -11.70 -2.75
C MET A 42 -19.60 -10.51 -1.80
N ASP A 43 -18.92 -9.48 -2.30
CA ASP A 43 -19.13 -8.09 -1.89
C ASP A 43 -20.59 -7.76 -2.20
N LEU A 44 -21.49 -8.15 -1.31
CA LEU A 44 -22.91 -7.80 -1.36
C LEU A 44 -23.10 -6.41 -0.73
N ASP A 45 -22.29 -5.44 -1.19
CA ASP A 45 -22.61 -4.02 -1.15
C ASP A 45 -23.60 -3.69 -2.29
N SER A 46 -24.59 -4.56 -2.49
CA SER A 46 -25.83 -4.13 -3.13
C SER A 46 -26.61 -3.39 -2.06
N ASP A 47 -26.47 -2.07 -2.07
CA ASP A 47 -27.55 -1.16 -1.69
C ASP A 47 -28.86 -1.76 -2.21
N PRO A 48 -29.72 -2.34 -1.36
CA PRO A 48 -31.04 -2.71 -1.81
C PRO A 48 -31.78 -1.39 -1.87
N GLY A 49 -31.72 -0.79 -3.07
CA GLY A 49 -32.48 0.39 -3.40
C GLY A 49 -33.87 0.27 -2.80
N GLU A 50 -34.24 1.32 -2.08
CA GLU A 50 -35.58 1.73 -1.68
C GLU A 50 -36.66 0.85 -2.32
N VAL A 51 -36.99 -0.25 -1.64
CA VAL A 51 -38.04 -1.16 -2.07
C VAL A 51 -39.36 -0.43 -1.77
N PRO A 52 -40.21 -0.15 -2.78
CA PRO A 52 -41.47 0.53 -2.52
C PRO A 52 -42.32 -0.36 -1.60
N GLY A 53 -42.84 0.24 -0.54
CA GLY A 53 -43.52 -0.46 0.55
C GLY A 53 -44.61 -1.44 0.06
N PRO A 54 -44.75 -2.61 0.71
CA PRO A 54 -45.78 -3.57 0.33
C PRO A 54 -47.17 -2.97 0.54
N GLN A 55 -48.01 -3.06 -0.49
CA GLN A 55 -49.44 -2.77 -0.43
C GLN A 55 -50.10 -3.64 0.66
N PRO A 56 -51.11 -3.15 1.39
CA PRO A 56 -51.73 -3.89 2.48
C PRO A 56 -52.55 -5.05 1.88
N MET A 57 -51.98 -6.26 1.93
CA MET A 57 -52.70 -7.50 1.70
C MET A 57 -52.91 -8.18 3.05
N ASP A 58 -54.10 -8.74 3.21
CA ASP A 58 -54.74 -9.08 4.48
C ASP A 58 -53.85 -9.77 5.52
N SER A 59 -53.94 -9.26 6.73
CA SER A 59 -53.13 -9.57 7.92
C SER A 59 -53.39 -10.97 8.46
N ASP A 60 -52.44 -11.88 8.28
CA ASP A 60 -52.24 -13.00 9.20
C ASP A 60 -51.45 -12.47 10.40
N ALA A 61 -52.09 -12.33 11.57
CA ALA A 61 -51.48 -11.75 12.77
C ALA A 61 -50.20 -12.47 13.25
N ASN A 62 -49.95 -13.70 12.78
CA ASN A 62 -48.72 -14.46 13.05
C ASN A 62 -47.53 -14.10 12.12
N ALA A 63 -47.77 -13.47 10.97
CA ALA A 63 -46.72 -13.12 10.01
C ALA A 63 -45.93 -11.87 10.43
N ASP A 64 -46.60 -10.89 11.03
CA ASP A 64 -45.99 -9.68 11.56
C ASP A 64 -45.09 -9.96 12.78
N ASP A 65 -45.53 -10.85 13.67
CA ASP A 65 -44.73 -11.26 14.84
C ASP A 65 -43.44 -11.95 14.40
N TYR A 66 -43.51 -12.89 13.44
CA TYR A 66 -42.35 -13.57 12.87
C TYR A 66 -41.36 -12.61 12.18
N TYR A 67 -41.88 -11.64 11.42
CA TYR A 67 -41.04 -10.62 10.78
C TYR A 67 -40.33 -9.74 11.81
N SER A 68 -41.02 -9.36 12.88
CA SER A 68 -40.45 -8.55 13.96
C SER A 68 -39.31 -9.28 14.70
N GLU A 69 -39.42 -10.59 14.89
CA GLU A 69 -38.39 -11.44 15.49
C GLU A 69 -37.15 -11.56 14.59
N LEU A 70 -37.35 -11.67 13.27
CA LEU A 70 -36.24 -11.69 12.30
C LEU A 70 -35.45 -10.37 12.28
N VAL A 71 -36.14 -9.23 12.40
CA VAL A 71 -35.49 -7.91 12.49
C VAL A 71 -34.71 -7.78 13.80
N ARG A 72 -35.29 -8.20 14.92
CA ARG A 72 -34.64 -8.19 16.25
C ARG A 72 -33.42 -9.10 16.29
N SER A 73 -33.51 -10.32 15.75
CA SER A 73 -32.39 -11.27 15.71
C SER A 73 -31.25 -10.76 14.82
N LYS A 74 -31.54 -10.14 13.66
CA LYS A 74 -30.51 -9.49 12.84
C LYS A 74 -29.86 -8.30 13.56
N ALA A 75 -30.64 -7.49 14.28
CA ALA A 75 -30.10 -6.38 15.07
C ALA A 75 -29.22 -6.87 16.23
N GLN A 76 -29.62 -7.95 16.91
CA GLN A 76 -28.84 -8.60 17.96
C GLN A 76 -27.54 -9.21 17.42
N ALA A 77 -27.59 -9.97 16.32
CA ALA A 77 -26.40 -10.54 15.68
C ALA A 77 -25.42 -9.44 15.22
N LYS A 78 -25.93 -8.30 14.76
CA LYS A 78 -25.09 -7.14 14.43
C LYS A 78 -24.44 -6.54 15.68
N ALA A 79 -25.20 -6.33 16.75
CA ALA A 79 -24.69 -5.81 18.02
C ALA A 79 -23.64 -6.74 18.65
N GLU A 80 -23.83 -8.05 18.60
CA GLU A 80 -22.87 -9.05 19.06
C GLU A 80 -21.57 -9.04 18.25
N LYS A 81 -21.69 -8.91 16.91
CA LYS A 81 -20.54 -8.77 16.02
C LYS A 81 -19.74 -7.50 16.32
N ASP A 82 -20.42 -6.38 16.55
CA ASP A 82 -19.81 -5.10 16.89
C ASP A 82 -19.14 -5.17 18.28
N ALA A 83 -19.79 -5.77 19.26
CA ALA A 83 -19.23 -6.00 20.60
C ALA A 83 -18.00 -6.92 20.55
N ARG A 84 -18.03 -7.98 19.72
CA ARG A 84 -16.87 -8.87 19.52
C ARG A 84 -15.70 -8.11 18.89
N LYS A 85 -15.97 -7.28 17.88
CA LYS A 85 -14.95 -6.44 17.22
C LYS A 85 -14.35 -5.45 18.21
N GLU A 86 -15.17 -4.83 19.05
CA GLU A 86 -14.70 -3.90 20.06
C GLU A 86 -13.87 -4.60 21.14
N ALA A 87 -14.29 -5.77 21.62
CA ALA A 87 -13.52 -6.57 22.56
C ALA A 87 -12.16 -7.00 21.98
N GLN A 88 -12.14 -7.42 20.72
CA GLN A 88 -10.91 -7.75 20.00
C GLN A 88 -10.00 -6.52 19.86
N TRP A 89 -10.55 -5.35 19.51
CA TRP A 89 -9.80 -4.11 19.43
C TRP A 89 -9.22 -3.70 20.79
N ARG A 90 -10.00 -3.80 21.87
CA ARG A 90 -9.55 -3.50 23.24
C ARG A 90 -8.38 -4.38 23.66
N GLN A 91 -8.46 -5.69 23.39
CA GLN A 91 -7.35 -6.62 23.67
C GLN A 91 -6.08 -6.27 22.89
N VAL A 92 -6.22 -5.88 21.61
CA VAL A 92 -5.08 -5.43 20.79
C VAL A 92 -4.50 -4.13 21.35
N VAL A 93 -5.32 -3.17 21.76
CA VAL A 93 -4.84 -1.93 22.37
C VAL A 93 -4.09 -2.22 23.65
N GLU A 94 -4.67 -2.99 24.57
CA GLU A 94 -4.05 -3.36 25.85
C GLU A 94 -2.72 -4.09 25.66
N ALA A 95 -2.65 -5.03 24.71
CA ALA A 95 -1.41 -5.73 24.37
C ALA A 95 -0.33 -4.83 23.71
N ASN A 96 -0.72 -3.72 23.07
CA ASN A 96 0.20 -2.77 22.44
C ASN A 96 0.53 -1.57 23.31
N VAL A 97 -0.07 -1.43 24.50
CA VAL A 97 0.40 -0.47 25.49
C VAL A 97 1.78 -0.95 25.94
N ALA A 98 2.82 -0.32 25.41
CA ALA A 98 4.17 -0.55 25.89
C ALA A 98 4.22 -0.15 27.36
N GLU A 99 4.54 -1.09 28.25
CA GLU A 99 4.87 -0.77 29.63
C GLU A 99 6.01 0.26 29.60
N GLU A 100 5.78 1.43 30.19
CA GLU A 100 6.86 2.39 30.41
C GLU A 100 7.87 1.69 31.30
N ALA A 101 9.05 1.38 30.75
CA ALA A 101 10.13 0.76 31.50
C ALA A 101 10.33 1.57 32.79
N PRO A 102 10.41 0.91 33.96
CA PRO A 102 10.52 1.60 35.23
C PRO A 102 11.75 2.51 35.16
N THR A 103 11.48 3.81 35.15
CA THR A 103 12.54 4.78 35.41
C THR A 103 12.94 4.55 36.86
N GLU A 104 14.20 4.19 37.08
CA GLU A 104 14.78 4.09 38.42
C GLU A 104 14.38 5.35 39.19
N ALA A 105 13.73 5.19 40.35
CA ALA A 105 13.01 6.27 41.04
C ALA A 105 13.88 7.49 41.41
N ASP A 106 15.20 7.36 41.27
CA ASP A 106 16.21 8.38 41.60
C ASP A 106 17.09 8.76 40.38
N ALA A 107 16.79 8.25 39.18
CA ALA A 107 17.55 8.56 37.97
C ALA A 107 17.05 9.83 37.28
N LYS A 108 17.96 10.79 37.06
CA LYS A 108 17.66 12.02 36.29
C LYS A 108 17.19 11.64 34.88
N ARG A 109 16.09 12.25 34.42
CA ARG A 109 15.56 12.06 33.06
C ARG A 109 16.63 12.41 32.01
N SER A 110 17.01 11.43 31.20
CA SER A 110 17.98 11.66 30.11
C SER A 110 17.36 12.42 28.94
N VAL A 111 18.16 13.19 28.22
CA VAL A 111 17.73 13.92 27.02
C VAL A 111 17.53 12.95 25.85
N ASN A 112 16.36 12.99 25.21
CA ASN A 112 16.05 12.17 24.02
C ASN A 112 16.93 12.58 22.82
N TYR A 113 17.27 11.63 21.94
CA TYR A 113 18.03 11.84 20.71
C TYR A 113 17.44 12.95 19.82
N GLN A 114 16.11 13.08 19.76
CA GLN A 114 15.44 14.13 18.99
C GLN A 114 15.82 15.53 19.49
N ILE A 115 15.79 15.73 20.81
CA ILE A 115 16.17 16.98 21.48
C ILE A 115 17.68 17.19 21.35
N LEU A 116 18.48 16.14 21.59
CA LEU A 116 19.94 16.20 21.55
C LEU A 116 20.48 16.60 20.16
N LYS A 117 19.90 16.05 19.08
CA LYS A 117 20.35 16.34 17.71
C LYS A 117 19.64 17.51 17.06
N ASN A 118 18.50 17.96 17.61
CA ASN A 118 17.67 19.03 17.06
C ASN A 118 17.47 18.93 15.54
N LYS A 119 17.22 17.69 15.07
CA LYS A 119 16.89 17.42 13.66
C LYS A 119 15.38 17.52 13.53
N GLY A 120 14.90 18.66 13.03
CA GLY A 120 13.47 18.91 12.81
C GLY A 120 12.86 18.07 11.66
N MET A 121 11.86 18.61 10.96
CA MET A 121 11.17 17.97 9.83
C MET A 121 12.07 17.90 8.57
N VAL A 122 13.09 17.04 8.60
CA VAL A 122 13.98 16.80 7.47
C VAL A 122 13.39 15.74 6.52
N PRO A 123 13.50 15.92 5.19
CA PRO A 123 13.02 14.91 4.24
C PRO A 123 13.85 13.63 4.32
N ARG A 124 13.23 12.50 3.96
CA ARG A 124 13.93 11.21 3.92
C ARG A 124 15.01 11.21 2.85
N ARG A 125 16.28 11.05 3.28
CA ARG A 125 17.45 10.91 2.39
C ARG A 125 17.83 9.45 2.23
N THR A 126 18.30 9.05 1.05
CA THR A 126 18.72 7.67 0.79
C THR A 126 20.03 7.34 1.52
N LYS A 127 20.26 6.05 1.82
CA LYS A 127 21.51 5.61 2.46
C LYS A 127 22.75 5.95 1.63
N GLU A 128 22.63 5.99 0.30
CA GLU A 128 23.71 6.33 -0.62
C GLU A 128 24.17 7.78 -0.48
N GLN A 129 23.25 8.70 -0.18
CA GLN A 129 23.57 10.11 0.03
C GLN A 129 24.38 10.34 1.31
N ARG A 130 24.42 9.37 2.23
CA ARG A 130 25.25 9.46 3.44
C ARG A 130 26.75 9.34 3.13
N ASN A 131 27.13 8.64 2.07
CA ASN A 131 28.52 8.43 1.69
C ASN A 131 28.78 8.88 0.24
N PRO A 132 29.55 9.98 0.03
CA PRO A 132 29.79 10.52 -1.30
C PRO A 132 30.50 9.53 -2.24
N ARG A 133 31.37 8.66 -1.70
CA ARG A 133 32.04 7.60 -2.47
C ARG A 133 31.02 6.59 -3.01
N VAL A 134 30.11 6.12 -2.16
CA VAL A 134 29.10 5.13 -2.54
C VAL A 134 28.13 5.70 -3.59
N LYS A 135 27.73 6.97 -3.43
CA LYS A 135 26.91 7.67 -4.42
C LYS A 135 27.59 7.75 -5.79
N ARG A 136 28.87 8.14 -5.83
CA ARG A 136 29.64 8.26 -7.09
C ARG A 136 29.86 6.90 -7.76
N ARG A 137 30.20 5.86 -6.98
CA ARG A 137 30.35 4.49 -7.49
C ARG A 137 29.06 3.99 -8.15
N LYS A 138 27.92 4.10 -7.46
CA LYS A 138 26.62 3.68 -8.02
C LYS A 138 26.18 4.51 -9.23
N ARG A 139 26.50 5.82 -9.25
CA ARG A 139 26.26 6.68 -10.41
C ARG A 139 27.07 6.20 -11.62
N TYR A 140 28.34 5.83 -11.43
CA TYR A 140 29.20 5.28 -12.48
C TYR A 140 28.67 3.94 -12.99
N GLU A 141 28.37 2.98 -12.11
CA GLU A 141 27.81 1.67 -12.49
C GLU A 141 26.50 1.82 -13.28
N LYS A 142 25.62 2.74 -12.87
CA LYS A 142 24.38 3.04 -13.59
C LYS A 142 24.65 3.67 -14.96
N ALA A 143 25.63 4.57 -15.05
CA ALA A 143 26.01 5.20 -16.31
C ALA A 143 26.63 4.18 -17.28
N GLN A 144 27.48 3.27 -16.79
CA GLN A 144 28.09 2.21 -17.59
C GLN A 144 27.04 1.25 -18.17
N LYS A 145 26.04 0.86 -17.37
CA LYS A 145 24.91 0.04 -17.86
C LYS A 145 24.08 0.77 -18.92
N LYS A 146 23.83 2.07 -18.75
CA LYS A 146 23.16 2.88 -19.77
C LYS A 146 23.97 3.01 -21.05
N LEU A 147 25.28 3.20 -20.93
CA LEU A 147 26.19 3.28 -22.08
C LEU A 147 26.12 2.00 -22.92
N ASN A 148 26.11 0.83 -22.28
CA ASN A 148 25.93 -0.46 -22.96
C ASN A 148 24.61 -0.59 -23.75
N SER A 149 23.57 0.15 -23.35
CA SER A 149 22.28 0.15 -24.06
C SER A 149 22.24 1.12 -25.23
N SER A 150 23.00 2.23 -25.16
CA SER A 150 23.01 3.26 -26.21
C SER A 150 24.03 2.99 -27.30
N VAL A 151 25.20 2.48 -26.92
CA VAL A 151 26.34 2.23 -27.81
C VAL A 151 26.85 0.82 -27.56
N THR A 152 27.12 0.09 -28.64
CA THR A 152 27.78 -1.22 -28.56
C THR A 152 29.22 -1.01 -28.12
N GLN A 153 29.57 -1.47 -26.92
CA GLN A 153 30.95 -1.46 -26.44
C GLN A 153 31.73 -2.64 -27.04
N VAL A 154 33.02 -2.41 -27.31
CA VAL A 154 33.95 -3.47 -27.70
C VAL A 154 34.14 -4.41 -26.51
N ARG A 155 33.95 -5.71 -26.73
CA ARG A 155 34.19 -6.77 -25.76
C ARG A 155 35.33 -7.64 -26.25
N ALA A 156 36.14 -8.15 -25.33
CA ALA A 156 37.13 -9.17 -25.68
C ALA A 156 36.41 -10.45 -26.13
N LEU A 157 36.98 -11.14 -27.12
CA LEU A 157 36.45 -12.42 -27.58
C LEU A 157 36.78 -13.49 -26.53
N GLU A 158 35.77 -14.07 -25.91
CA GLU A 158 35.95 -15.20 -25.00
C GLU A 158 35.69 -16.50 -25.78
N GLY A 159 36.77 -17.11 -26.29
CA GLY A 159 36.73 -18.40 -26.98
C GLY A 159 36.34 -18.36 -28.47
N ASN A 160 35.94 -19.52 -28.99
CA ASN A 160 35.53 -19.68 -30.39
C ASN A 160 34.16 -19.03 -30.67
N TYR A 161 33.96 -18.59 -31.91
CA TYR A 161 32.71 -17.95 -32.33
C TYR A 161 31.52 -18.94 -32.29
N GLY A 162 30.57 -18.69 -31.38
CA GLY A 162 29.35 -19.49 -31.22
C GLY A 162 28.11 -18.91 -31.92
N GLY A 163 28.26 -17.85 -32.72
CA GLY A 163 27.15 -17.11 -33.32
C GLY A 163 26.71 -15.88 -32.51
N GLU A 164 25.80 -15.08 -33.10
CA GLU A 164 25.26 -13.87 -32.48
C GLU A 164 24.16 -14.19 -31.47
N ALA A 165 24.49 -14.16 -30.17
CA ALA A 165 23.57 -14.55 -29.10
C ALA A 165 22.28 -13.72 -29.04
N THR A 166 22.32 -12.43 -29.43
CA THR A 166 21.16 -11.53 -29.45
C THR A 166 20.38 -11.57 -30.77
N GLY A 167 20.86 -12.32 -31.76
CA GLY A 167 20.28 -12.41 -33.10
C GLY A 167 20.69 -11.28 -34.05
N ILE A 168 20.49 -11.54 -35.35
CA ILE A 168 20.83 -10.63 -36.45
C ILE A 168 19.54 -10.06 -37.06
N LYS A 169 19.46 -8.73 -37.19
CA LYS A 169 18.34 -8.04 -37.86
C LYS A 169 18.76 -7.58 -39.25
N SER A 170 18.30 -8.29 -40.29
CA SER A 170 18.68 -8.05 -41.70
C SER A 170 18.31 -6.67 -42.24
N GLY A 171 17.18 -6.10 -41.82
CA GLY A 171 16.70 -4.79 -42.29
C GLY A 171 17.28 -3.57 -41.58
N LEU A 172 18.23 -3.73 -40.65
CA LEU A 172 18.75 -2.62 -39.85
C LEU A 172 20.17 -2.21 -40.30
N ALA A 173 20.30 -1.05 -40.95
CA ALA A 173 21.58 -0.41 -41.23
C ALA A 173 21.91 0.65 -40.17
N ARG A 174 23.03 0.49 -39.46
CA ARG A 174 23.53 1.42 -38.41
C ARG A 174 24.79 2.20 -38.82
N SER A 175 25.08 2.28 -40.12
CA SER A 175 26.22 3.05 -40.65
C SER A 175 25.94 4.55 -40.69
N THR A 176 26.99 5.36 -40.61
CA THR A 176 26.93 6.82 -40.83
C THR A 176 26.88 7.11 -42.33
N ARG A 177 25.84 7.81 -42.80
CA ARG A 177 25.77 8.27 -44.20
C ARG A 177 26.57 9.56 -44.34
N PHE A 178 27.40 9.64 -45.38
CA PHE A 178 28.06 10.88 -45.76
C PHE A 178 27.10 11.75 -46.58
N ALA A 179 27.20 13.07 -46.39
CA ALA A 179 26.41 14.06 -47.12
C ALA A 179 26.99 14.31 -48.50
#